data_AF-A0A497IIF5-F1
#
_entry.id   AF-A0A497IIF5-F1
#
_cell.length_a   1.000
_cell.length_b   1.000
_cell.length_c   1.000
_cell.angle_alpha   90.00
_cell.angle_beta   90.00
_cell.angle_gamma   90.00
#
_symmetry.space_group_name_H-M   'P 1'
#
loop_
_entity.id
_entity.type
_entity.pdbx_description
1 polymer ?
#
loop_
_entity_poly.entity_id
_entity_poly.type
_entity_poly.pdbx_seq_one_letter_code
_entity_poly.pdbx_strand_id
1 'polypeptide(L)'
;MATKEAKSYSILFYGSPQGYQTNRAQIQLSGSDGKTIAWIRFNDPGMFFENDYESGGIIRMHLPSAMFQNVLDVLRNEKPVYIYFAQNRGFLSTSKEPVGEEE
;
A
#
# COMPACT_ATOMS: atom_id res chain seq x y z
N MET A 1 4.07 17.74 -3.98
CA MET A 1 3.39 16.52 -3.51
C MET A 1 4.07 16.08 -2.24
N ALA A 2 3.32 15.68 -1.22
CA ALA A 2 3.89 15.32 0.08
C ALA A 2 4.19 13.81 0.12
N THR A 3 5.47 13.46 0.07
CA THR A 3 5.94 12.11 0.37
C THR A 3 5.80 11.84 1.86
N LYS A 4 5.18 10.72 2.22
CA LYS A 4 4.94 10.30 3.61
C LYS A 4 5.71 9.02 3.88
N GLU A 5 6.48 8.99 4.97
CA GLU A 5 7.17 7.77 5.40
C GLU A 5 6.24 6.88 6.22
N ALA A 6 6.18 5.59 5.89
CA ALA A 6 5.47 4.59 6.67
C ALA A 6 6.35 4.12 7.84
N LYS A 7 5.82 4.22 9.06
CA LYS A 7 6.52 3.81 10.29
C LYS A 7 5.97 2.51 10.89
N SER A 8 4.73 2.17 10.57
CA SER A 8 4.13 0.88 10.93
C SER A 8 3.05 0.50 9.94
N TYR A 9 2.66 -0.77 9.94
CA TYR A 9 1.55 -1.27 9.15
C TYR A 9 0.69 -2.26 9.91
N SER A 10 -0.56 -2.42 9.48
CA SER A 10 -1.46 -3.48 9.93
C SER A 10 -2.20 -4.09 8.74
N ILE A 11 -2.63 -5.34 8.88
CA ILE A 11 -3.23 -6.13 7.81
C ILE A 11 -4.66 -6.49 8.19
N LEU A 12 -5.59 -6.28 7.26
CA LEU A 12 -6.97 -6.72 7.36
C LEU A 12 -7.27 -7.68 6.21
N PHE A 13 -7.95 -8.78 6.52
CA PHE A 13 -8.52 -9.69 5.54
C PHE A 13 -10.05 -9.60 5.59
N TYR A 14 -10.67 -9.47 4.43
CA TYR A 14 -12.11 -9.44 4.31
C TYR A 14 -12.62 -10.85 3.98
N GLY A 15 -13.43 -11.40 4.88
CA GLY A 15 -14.12 -12.67 4.64
C GLY A 15 -15.20 -12.57 3.56
N SER A 16 -15.90 -13.69 3.32
CA SER A 16 -16.87 -13.91 2.24
C SER A 16 -16.24 -14.07 0.84
N PRO A 17 -16.95 -14.71 -0.11
CA PRO A 17 -16.45 -14.86 -1.49
C PRO A 17 -16.27 -13.52 -2.23
N GLN A 18 -16.98 -12.46 -1.83
CA GLN A 18 -16.95 -11.15 -2.47
C GLN A 18 -16.03 -10.13 -1.76
N GLY A 19 -15.50 -10.47 -0.58
CA GLY A 19 -14.71 -9.54 0.23
C GLY A 19 -15.53 -8.32 0.70
N TYR A 20 -14.89 -7.15 0.80
CA TYR A 20 -15.52 -5.90 1.22
C TYR A 20 -15.12 -4.74 0.29
N GLN A 21 -16.09 -4.00 -0.22
CA GLN A 21 -15.87 -2.89 -1.17
C GLN A 21 -14.97 -3.30 -2.34
N THR A 22 -15.20 -4.48 -2.91
CA THR A 22 -14.39 -5.09 -3.98
C THR A 22 -12.97 -5.54 -3.60
N ASN A 23 -12.58 -5.45 -2.33
CA ASN A 23 -11.23 -5.82 -1.86
C ASN A 23 -11.24 -7.13 -1.05
N ARG A 24 -10.14 -7.88 -1.12
CA ARG A 24 -9.87 -9.10 -0.33
C ARG A 24 -9.03 -8.83 0.90
N ALA A 25 -8.10 -7.90 0.79
CA ALA A 25 -7.22 -7.52 1.88
C ALA A 25 -6.90 -6.02 1.81
N GLN A 26 -6.46 -5.49 2.93
CA GLN A 26 -5.95 -4.13 3.05
C GLN A 26 -4.72 -4.14 3.95
N ILE A 27 -3.66 -3.48 3.51
CA ILE A 27 -2.55 -3.09 4.36
C ILE A 27 -2.73 -1.59 4.68
N GLN A 28 -2.90 -1.27 5.94
CA GLN A 28 -2.90 0.12 6.41
C GLN A 28 -1.46 0.53 6.72
N LEU A 29 -1.02 1.68 6.20
CA LEU A 29 0.25 2.31 6.57
C LEU A 29 -0.01 3.48 7.52
N SER A 30 0.79 3.58 8.58
CA SER A 30 0.74 4.65 9.55
C SER A 30 2.06 5.44 9.60
N GLY A 31 1.97 6.76 9.74
CA GLY A 31 3.11 7.66 9.89
C GLY A 31 3.69 7.67 11.31
N SER A 32 4.64 8.57 11.57
CA SER A 32 5.31 8.70 12.88
C SER A 32 4.40 9.15 14.01
N ASP A 33 3.29 9.82 13.69
CA ASP A 33 2.26 10.21 14.66
C ASP A 33 1.21 9.09 14.90
N GLY A 34 1.43 7.90 14.34
CA GLY A 34 0.52 6.76 14.40
C GLY A 34 -0.71 6.88 13.49
N LYS A 35 -0.92 8.02 12.83
CA LYS A 35 -2.08 8.23 11.97
C LYS A 35 -1.92 7.49 10.66
N THR A 36 -3.05 7.02 10.14
CA THR A 36 -3.15 6.41 8.82
C THR A 36 -2.74 7.40 7.74
N ILE A 37 -1.79 7.00 6.90
CA ILE A 37 -1.34 7.76 5.74
C ILE A 37 -1.75 7.10 4.41
N ALA A 38 -1.98 5.78 4.42
CA ALA A 38 -2.44 5.05 3.25
C ALA A 38 -3.18 3.75 3.57
N TRP A 39 -4.01 3.32 2.62
CA TRP A 39 -4.56 1.98 2.50
C TRP A 39 -4.12 1.39 1.17
N ILE A 40 -3.34 0.32 1.21
CA ILE A 40 -3.03 -0.49 0.04
C ILE A 40 -4.05 -1.63 0.02
N ARG A 41 -4.91 -1.63 -0.97
CA ARG A 41 -6.04 -2.55 -1.12
C ARG A 41 -5.75 -3.55 -2.22
N PHE A 42 -6.20 -4.78 -1.98
CA PHE A 42 -5.89 -5.91 -2.83
C PHE A 42 -7.16 -6.53 -3.38
N ASN A 43 -7.27 -6.60 -4.69
CA ASN A 43 -8.46 -7.05 -5.41
C ASN A 43 -8.15 -8.34 -6.17
N ASP A 44 -9.06 -9.31 -6.20
CA ASP A 44 -8.88 -10.52 -7.01
C ASP A 44 -9.07 -10.21 -8.50
N PRO A 45 -8.44 -11.00 -9.39
CA PRO A 45 -8.73 -10.94 -10.82
C PRO A 45 -10.23 -11.03 -11.10
N GLY A 46 -10.74 -10.14 -11.96
CA GLY A 46 -12.15 -10.07 -12.31
C GLY A 46 -13.02 -9.23 -11.36
N MET A 47 -12.49 -8.78 -10.21
CA MET A 47 -13.14 -7.74 -9.41
C MET A 47 -12.93 -6.36 -10.05
N PHE A 48 -13.82 -5.42 -9.76
CA PHE A 48 -13.65 -4.04 -10.20
C PHE A 48 -12.41 -3.43 -9.54
N PHE A 49 -11.55 -2.83 -10.37
CA PHE A 49 -10.37 -2.11 -9.92
C PHE A 49 -10.69 -0.62 -9.84
N GLU A 50 -10.86 -0.13 -8.62
CA GLU A 50 -10.97 1.31 -8.40
C GLU A 50 -9.67 2.02 -8.82
N ASN A 51 -9.79 3.22 -9.39
CA ASN A 51 -8.63 4.08 -9.57
C ASN A 51 -8.06 4.46 -8.20
N ASP A 52 -6.76 4.70 -8.14
CA ASP A 52 -6.14 5.26 -6.94
C ASP A 52 -6.66 6.68 -6.68
N TYR A 53 -6.73 7.05 -5.41
CA TYR A 53 -7.10 8.42 -5.01
C TYR A 53 -6.54 8.80 -3.65
N GLU A 54 -6.40 10.10 -3.41
CA GLU A 54 -6.14 10.66 -2.08
C GLU A 54 -7.37 11.42 -1.60
N SER A 55 -7.84 11.09 -0.40
CA SER A 55 -8.95 11.81 0.25
C SER A 55 -8.75 11.82 1.76
N GLY A 56 -8.93 13.00 2.36
CA GLY A 56 -8.67 13.23 3.79
C GLY A 56 -7.21 13.03 4.19
N GLY A 57 -6.27 13.23 3.26
CA GLY A 57 -4.84 12.96 3.49
C GLY A 57 -4.48 11.47 3.58
N ILE A 58 -5.41 10.57 3.23
CA ILE A 58 -5.18 9.12 3.16
C ILE A 58 -5.17 8.70 1.70
N ILE A 59 -4.06 8.11 1.27
CA ILE A 59 -3.89 7.55 -0.07
C ILE A 59 -4.56 6.18 -0.11
N ARG A 60 -5.35 5.91 -1.14
CA ARG A 60 -5.93 4.59 -1.40
C ARG A 60 -5.37 4.10 -2.72
N MET A 61 -4.54 3.08 -2.61
CA MET A 61 -3.89 2.41 -3.73
C MET A 61 -4.57 1.05 -3.92
N HIS A 62 -4.92 0.71 -5.15
CA HIS A 62 -5.52 -0.58 -5.49
C HIS A 62 -4.51 -1.40 -6.30
N LEU A 63 -4.24 -2.62 -5.85
CA LEU A 63 -3.29 -3.54 -6.45
C LEU A 63 -3.88 -4.95 -6.59
N PRO A 64 -3.36 -5.79 -7.50
CA PRO A 64 -3.88 -7.15 -7.64
C PRO A 64 -3.55 -7.95 -6.40
N SER A 65 -4.39 -8.89 -5.99
CA SER A 65 -4.12 -9.75 -4.82
C SER A 65 -2.81 -10.53 -4.95
N ALA A 66 -2.36 -10.81 -6.17
CA ALA A 66 -1.04 -11.38 -6.45
C ALA A 66 0.15 -10.51 -5.98
N MET A 67 -0.03 -9.20 -5.80
CA MET A 67 1.00 -8.29 -5.30
C MET A 67 1.08 -8.23 -3.76
N PHE A 68 0.15 -8.88 -3.05
CA PHE A 68 0.07 -8.80 -1.59
C PHE A 68 1.39 -9.20 -0.92
N GLN A 69 1.95 -10.34 -1.33
CA GLN A 69 3.20 -10.84 -0.75
C GLN A 69 4.37 -9.90 -1.05
N ASN A 70 4.51 -9.44 -2.30
CA ASN A 70 5.57 -8.51 -2.70
C ASN A 70 5.54 -7.21 -1.89
N VAL A 71 4.35 -6.63 -1.68
CA VAL A 71 4.19 -5.42 -0.86
C VAL A 71 4.54 -5.70 0.60
N LEU A 72 4.10 -6.84 1.14
CA LEU A 72 4.42 -7.21 2.51
C LEU A 72 5.92 -7.45 2.72
N ASP A 73 6.60 -8.04 1.75
CA ASP A 73 8.05 -8.28 1.80
C ASP A 73 8.83 -6.96 1.82
N VAL A 74 8.47 -6.01 0.93
CA VAL A 74 9.00 -4.63 0.98
C VAL A 74 8.77 -4.04 2.38
N LEU A 75 7.56 -4.10 2.92
CA LEU A 75 7.27 -3.53 4.25
C LEU A 75 8.02 -4.21 5.41
N ARG A 76 8.52 -5.43 5.24
CA ARG A 76 9.25 -6.19 6.28
C ARG A 76 10.74 -6.01 6.20
N ASN A 77 11.28 -5.94 4.99
CA ASN A 77 12.72 -6.03 4.75
C ASN A 77 13.32 -4.65 4.44
N GLU A 78 12.53 -3.76 3.83
CA GLU A 78 13.00 -2.45 3.38
C GLU A 78 12.79 -1.39 4.45
N LYS A 79 13.75 -0.47 4.56
CA LYS A 79 13.60 0.75 5.35
C LYS A 79 14.55 1.84 4.84
N PRO A 80 14.08 3.09 4.73
CA PRO A 80 12.71 3.55 4.92
C PRO A 80 11.78 3.23 3.72
N VAL A 81 10.48 3.06 4.01
CA VAL A 81 9.42 2.92 3.00
C VAL A 81 8.56 4.18 2.95
N TYR A 82 8.25 4.64 1.74
CA TYR A 82 7.51 5.86 1.48
C TYR A 82 6.24 5.59 0.65
N ILE A 83 5.22 6.40 0.88
CA ILE A 83 4.00 6.46 0.07
C ILE A 83 3.73 7.90 -0.36
N TYR A 84 3.36 8.10 -1.62
CA TYR A 84 2.92 9.40 -2.15
C TYR A 84 1.89 9.23 -3.25
N PHE A 85 1.13 10.30 -3.53
CA PHE A 85 0.14 10.34 -4.59
C PHE A 85 0.57 11.36 -5.66
N ALA A 86 0.65 10.91 -6.90
CA ALA A 86 1.10 11.70 -8.04
C ALA A 86 0.40 11.24 -9.31
N GLN A 87 0.13 12.13 -10.26
CA GLN A 87 -0.39 11.74 -11.59
C GLN A 87 -1.60 10.77 -11.53
N ASN A 88 -2.52 10.99 -10.57
CA ASN A 88 -3.67 10.14 -10.27
C ASN A 88 -3.33 8.67 -9.93
N ARG A 89 -2.18 8.46 -9.27
CA ARG A 89 -1.66 7.14 -8.86
C ARG A 89 -1.05 7.20 -7.48
N GLY A 90 -1.23 6.14 -6.70
CA GLY A 90 -0.44 5.87 -5.51
C GLY A 90 0.92 5.31 -5.92
N PHE A 91 1.97 5.68 -5.19
CA PHE A 91 3.31 5.13 -5.35
C PHE A 91 3.82 4.68 -3.99
N LEU A 92 4.24 3.42 -3.90
CA LEU A 92 4.99 2.86 -2.78
C LEU A 92 6.46 2.74 -3.25
N SER A 93 7.38 3.28 -2.47
CA SER A 93 8.80 3.30 -2.83
C SER A 93 9.69 3.06 -1.63
N THR A 94 10.83 2.43 -1.86
CA THR A 94 11.93 2.36 -0.90
C THR A 94 12.83 3.59 -1.04
N SER A 95 13.91 3.63 -0.25
CA SER A 95 14.96 4.61 -0.43
C SER A 95 15.83 4.29 -1.66
N LYS A 96 16.77 5.18 -2.01
CA LYS A 96 17.72 4.87 -3.08
C LYS A 96 18.81 3.96 -2.54
N GLU A 97 18.94 2.79 -3.14
CA GLU A 97 20.01 1.85 -2.83
C GLU A 97 21.09 1.84 -3.91
N PRO A 98 22.35 1.56 -3.54
CA PRO A 98 23.40 1.26 -4.50
C PRO A 98 23.04 0.04 -5.36
N VAL A 99 23.41 0.08 -6.64
CA VAL A 99 23.24 -1.08 -7.52
C VAL A 99 24.27 -2.15 -7.15
N GLY A 100 23.80 -3.39 -6.91
CA GLY A 100 24.67 -4.55 -6.70
C GLY A 100 24.90 -4.94 -5.23
N GLU A 101 23.99 -4.58 -4.32
CA GLU A 101 23.99 -5.12 -2.96
C GLU A 101 23.42 -6.55 -2.93
N GLU A 102 23.98 -7.40 -2.06
CA GLU A 102 23.45 -8.73 -1.76
C GLU A 102 22.61 -8.62 -0.47
N GLU A 103 21.28 -8.71 -0.60
CA GLU A 103 20.35 -8.78 0.54
C GLU A 103 20.03 -10.21 0.98
#